data_AF-A0A3A4ZWT3-F1
#
_entry.id   AF-A0A3A4ZWT3-F1
#
_cell.length_a   1.000
_cell.length_b   1.000
_cell.length_c   1.000
_cell.angle_alpha   90.00
_cell.angle_beta   90.00
_cell.angle_gamma   90.00
#
_symmetry.space_group_name_H-M   'P 1'
#
loop_
_entity.id
_entity.type
_entity.pdbx_description
1 polymer ?
#
loop_
_entity_poly.entity_id
_entity_poly.type
_entity_poly.pdbx_seq_one_letter_code
_entity_poly.pdbx_strand_id
1 'polypeptide(L)'
;MVQAKKISYQVLEPNLQVSFYYRLQTLRDLYLQDALKKTVEKLDIKILDSQLAQFVPQKQLKKVASFGLRGEVFFPVPYVLETNPFLLGYYRLLLGLSQKEFYYKGPFNNFKKLEDQGEIPNQLKPNITALCESLIKTSQLFVEGVDDISLSIVNELQILTLGPLLRGSENTRIGQDAIKDIVSLIRGIVDPYIKETTGRTIIIENDSGRTVLIEFLSDPDVRITEKLQTHMRPLVSMEIKGGTDASNIHNRLGEAEKSHQKAKNRGFFEFWTIIRVDLDYNQAKKESPTTSHFFHIDRLQDKISSESKKFRELLGSLMGIRT
;
A
#
# COMPACT_ATOMS: atom_id res chain seq x y z
N MET A 1 18.82 13.73 -52.10
CA MET A 1 19.23 13.71 -50.68
C MET A 1 17.99 13.42 -49.83
N VAL A 2 17.90 12.23 -49.25
CA VAL A 2 16.76 11.85 -48.39
C VAL A 2 17.01 12.47 -47.02
N GLN A 3 16.16 13.41 -46.61
CA GLN A 3 16.23 14.08 -45.33
C GLN A 3 15.86 13.07 -44.24
N ALA A 4 16.84 12.66 -43.42
CA ALA A 4 16.60 11.71 -42.34
C ALA A 4 15.56 12.29 -41.36
N LYS A 5 14.46 11.56 -41.16
CA LYS A 5 13.38 11.93 -40.25
C LYS A 5 13.98 11.99 -38.84
N LYS A 6 14.02 13.18 -38.24
CA LYS A 6 14.58 13.39 -36.89
C LYS A 6 13.69 12.63 -35.89
N ILE A 7 14.19 11.52 -35.37
CA ILE A 7 13.50 10.75 -34.34
C ILE A 7 13.59 11.55 -33.04
N SER A 8 12.44 11.93 -32.48
CA SER A 8 12.35 12.50 -31.14
C SER A 8 11.88 11.41 -30.19
N TYR A 9 12.66 11.14 -29.15
CA TYR A 9 12.25 10.25 -28.07
C TYR A 9 11.39 11.01 -27.07
N GLN A 10 10.39 10.34 -26.51
CA GLN A 10 9.56 10.90 -25.45
C GLN A 10 10.39 11.07 -24.17
N VAL A 11 10.14 12.15 -23.44
CA VAL A 11 10.73 12.35 -22.11
C VAL A 11 10.08 11.38 -21.13
N LEU A 12 10.91 10.62 -20.41
CA LEU A 12 10.44 9.71 -19.35
C LEU A 12 10.49 10.44 -18.01
N GLU A 13 9.35 10.57 -17.34
CA GLU A 13 9.25 11.28 -16.06
C GLU A 13 9.59 10.36 -14.87
N PRO A 14 10.57 10.71 -14.01
CA PRO A 14 11.00 9.86 -12.90
C PRO A 14 10.15 10.05 -11.63
N ASN A 15 8.84 10.33 -11.77
CA ASN A 15 7.94 10.69 -10.65
C ASN A 15 7.98 9.68 -9.49
N LEU A 16 8.09 8.39 -9.81
CA LEU A 16 8.24 7.33 -8.82
C LEU A 16 9.51 7.50 -7.97
N GLN A 17 10.63 7.79 -8.62
CA GLN A 17 11.91 7.95 -7.93
C GLN A 17 11.92 9.21 -7.06
N VAL A 18 11.27 10.29 -7.53
CA VAL A 18 11.09 11.52 -6.75
C VAL A 18 10.24 11.27 -5.50
N SER A 19 9.12 10.55 -5.63
CA SER A 19 8.29 10.14 -4.49
C SER A 19 9.08 9.31 -3.47
N PHE A 20 9.87 8.34 -3.95
CA PHE A 20 10.72 7.52 -3.07
C PHE A 20 11.81 8.32 -2.37
N TYR A 21 12.40 9.32 -3.04
CA TYR A 21 13.37 10.20 -2.41
C TYR A 21 12.78 10.88 -1.17
N TYR A 22 11.62 11.54 -1.30
CA TYR A 22 11.00 12.24 -0.16
C TYR A 22 10.58 11.30 0.96
N ARG A 23 10.01 10.13 0.60
CA ARG A 23 9.67 9.12 1.62
C ARG A 23 10.93 8.66 2.34
N LEU A 24 12.00 8.31 1.61
CA LEU A 24 13.25 7.87 2.20
C LEU A 24 13.81 8.90 3.18
N GLN A 25 13.73 10.20 2.88
CA GLN A 25 14.12 11.25 3.83
C GLN A 25 13.36 11.13 5.16
N THR A 26 12.04 10.97 5.13
CA THR A 26 11.24 10.74 6.36
C THR A 26 11.65 9.46 7.09
N LEU A 27 11.87 8.37 6.36
CA LEU A 27 12.22 7.08 6.97
C LEU A 27 13.62 7.11 7.60
N ARG A 28 14.54 7.94 7.09
CA ARG A 28 15.88 8.13 7.66
C ARG A 28 15.82 8.67 9.09
N ASP A 29 14.91 9.61 9.33
CA ASP A 29 14.74 10.24 10.63
C ASP A 29 14.07 9.33 11.67
N LEU A 30 13.35 8.30 11.24
CA LEU A 30 12.58 7.44 12.14
C LEU A 30 13.25 6.08 12.42
N TYR A 31 13.78 5.40 11.40
CA TYR A 31 14.23 4.00 11.55
C TYR A 31 15.45 3.62 10.72
N LEU A 32 16.25 4.57 10.23
CA LEU A 32 17.57 4.26 9.65
C LEU A 32 18.70 4.82 10.52
N GLN A 33 19.92 4.76 10.00
CA GLN A 33 21.15 5.12 10.71
C GLN A 33 21.10 6.49 11.40
N ASP A 34 20.48 7.50 10.76
CA ASP A 34 20.37 8.85 11.32
C ASP A 34 19.53 8.87 12.61
N ALA A 35 18.45 8.07 12.67
CA ALA A 35 17.61 7.91 13.85
C ALA A 35 18.37 7.26 15.01
N LEU A 36 19.14 6.19 14.73
CA LEU A 36 19.96 5.51 15.73
C LEU A 36 21.01 6.48 16.30
N LYS A 37 21.74 7.18 15.41
CA LYS A 37 22.76 8.15 15.80
C LYS A 37 22.20 9.24 16.73
N LYS A 38 21.10 9.89 16.32
CA LYS A 38 20.43 10.94 17.13
C LYS A 38 19.92 10.41 18.47
N THR A 39 19.59 9.12 18.55
CA THR A 39 19.18 8.48 19.80
C THR A 39 20.39 8.28 20.71
N VAL A 40 21.45 7.65 20.21
CA VAL A 40 22.68 7.37 20.97
C VAL A 40 23.35 8.64 21.48
N GLU A 41 23.31 9.74 20.70
CA GLU A 41 23.79 11.06 21.14
C GLU A 41 23.14 11.56 22.44
N LYS A 42 21.94 11.09 22.77
CA LYS A 42 21.18 11.49 23.97
C LYS A 42 21.27 10.49 25.13
N LEU A 43 21.83 9.31 24.89
CA LEU A 43 21.92 8.24 25.89
C LEU A 43 23.14 8.44 26.79
N ASP A 44 23.04 8.01 28.04
CA ASP A 44 24.23 7.80 28.87
C ASP A 44 24.97 6.57 28.35
N ILE A 45 26.17 6.78 27.79
CA ILE A 45 27.01 5.72 27.22
C ILE A 45 27.37 4.66 28.25
N LYS A 46 27.49 5.00 29.55
CA LYS A 46 27.80 4.01 30.59
C LYS A 46 26.64 3.04 30.80
N ILE A 47 25.40 3.55 30.76
CA ILE A 47 24.19 2.72 30.89
C ILE A 47 24.05 1.83 29.65
N LEU A 48 24.25 2.41 28.46
CA LEU A 48 24.21 1.68 27.20
C LEU A 48 25.24 0.54 27.16
N ASP A 49 26.50 0.84 27.45
CA ASP A 49 27.59 -0.14 27.45
C ASP A 49 27.35 -1.24 28.51
N SER A 50 26.82 -0.88 29.68
CA SER A 50 26.44 -1.85 30.71
C SER A 50 25.34 -2.80 30.24
N GLN A 51 24.31 -2.30 29.55
CA GLN A 51 23.25 -3.15 29.02
C GLN A 51 23.75 -4.03 27.88
N LEU A 52 24.58 -3.49 26.98
CA LEU A 52 25.20 -4.30 25.93
C LEU A 52 26.02 -5.44 26.53
N ALA A 53 26.83 -5.17 27.55
CA ALA A 53 27.60 -6.19 28.26
C ALA A 53 26.71 -7.23 29.00
N GLN A 54 25.54 -6.80 29.49
CA GLN A 54 24.59 -7.68 30.19
C GLN A 54 23.85 -8.62 29.22
N PHE A 55 23.33 -8.09 28.12
CA PHE A 55 22.40 -8.83 27.25
C PHE A 55 23.08 -9.50 26.05
N VAL A 56 24.23 -9.00 25.59
CA VAL A 56 24.90 -9.49 24.39
C VAL A 56 26.13 -10.32 24.77
N PRO A 57 26.30 -11.55 24.25
CA PRO A 57 27.48 -12.34 24.55
C PRO A 57 28.75 -11.69 24.00
N GLN A 58 29.82 -11.79 24.77
CA GLN A 58 31.10 -11.14 24.50
C GLN A 58 31.67 -11.49 23.11
N LYS A 59 31.44 -12.72 22.63
CA LYS A 59 31.88 -13.18 21.30
C LYS A 59 31.35 -12.26 20.20
N GLN A 60 30.05 -11.96 20.22
CA GLN A 60 29.41 -11.15 19.19
C GLN A 60 29.75 -9.67 19.33
N LEU A 61 29.88 -9.15 20.56
CA LEU A 61 30.39 -7.78 20.78
C LEU A 61 31.82 -7.62 20.23
N LYS A 62 32.70 -8.60 20.45
CA LYS A 62 34.06 -8.60 19.88
C LYS A 62 34.05 -8.66 18.35
N LYS A 63 33.16 -9.47 17.76
CA LYS A 63 33.03 -9.55 16.30
C LYS A 63 32.58 -8.20 15.71
N VAL A 64 31.53 -7.58 16.26
CA VAL A 64 31.09 -6.24 15.83
C VAL A 64 32.19 -5.20 16.02
N ALA A 65 32.90 -5.23 17.15
CA ALA A 65 34.03 -4.32 17.39
C ALA A 65 35.19 -4.54 16.40
N SER A 66 35.43 -5.76 15.93
CA SER A 66 36.45 -6.04 14.90
C SER A 66 36.13 -5.41 13.54
N PHE A 67 34.87 -5.05 13.29
CA PHE A 67 34.44 -4.26 12.13
C PHE A 67 34.61 -2.73 12.34
N GLY A 68 35.11 -2.31 13.51
CA GLY A 68 35.14 -0.91 13.91
C GLY A 68 33.75 -0.32 14.23
N LEU A 69 32.77 -1.18 14.53
CA LEU A 69 31.39 -0.78 14.82
C LEU A 69 31.06 -0.94 16.31
N ARG A 70 30.08 -0.17 16.78
CA ARG A 70 29.55 -0.26 18.15
C ARG A 70 28.41 -1.28 18.23
N GLY A 71 28.22 -1.87 19.41
CA GLY A 71 27.26 -2.97 19.61
C GLY A 71 25.81 -2.59 19.33
N GLU A 72 25.39 -1.37 19.69
CA GLU A 72 24.03 -0.89 19.49
C GLU A 72 23.61 -0.77 18.01
N VAL A 73 24.56 -0.81 17.08
CA VAL A 73 24.28 -0.89 15.64
C VAL A 73 23.53 -2.17 15.28
N PHE A 74 23.79 -3.27 16.00
CA PHE A 74 23.19 -4.58 15.71
C PHE A 74 22.26 -5.06 16.82
N PHE A 75 22.53 -4.69 18.08
CA PHE A 75 21.86 -5.29 19.23
C PHE A 75 20.88 -4.30 19.88
N PRO A 76 19.56 -4.54 19.81
CA PRO A 76 18.60 -3.76 20.57
C PRO A 76 18.70 -4.12 22.04
N VAL A 77 19.00 -3.13 22.88
CA VAL A 77 18.90 -3.25 24.33
C VAL A 77 17.72 -2.42 24.85
N PRO A 78 17.11 -2.77 26.00
CA PRO A 78 15.93 -2.08 26.52
C PRO A 78 16.09 -0.56 26.55
N TYR A 79 17.24 -0.05 27.00
CA TYR A 79 17.50 1.38 27.13
C TYR A 79 17.38 2.13 25.79
N VAL A 80 17.78 1.50 24.68
CA VAL A 80 17.65 2.08 23.34
C VAL A 80 16.18 2.12 22.90
N LEU A 81 15.47 1.01 23.01
CA LEU A 81 14.07 0.94 22.57
C LEU A 81 13.12 1.74 23.45
N GLU A 82 13.38 1.82 24.76
CA GLU A 82 12.59 2.64 25.69
C GLU A 82 12.79 4.15 25.43
N THR A 83 14.00 4.53 25.01
CA THR A 83 14.30 5.93 24.66
C THR A 83 13.73 6.31 23.30
N ASN A 84 13.82 5.41 22.32
CA ASN A 84 13.26 5.63 20.99
C ASN A 84 12.62 4.35 20.43
N PRO A 85 11.30 4.17 20.65
CA PRO A 85 10.61 2.96 20.21
C PRO A 85 10.60 2.76 18.69
N PHE A 86 10.73 3.83 17.90
CA PHE A 86 10.82 3.72 16.43
C PHE A 86 12.01 2.88 15.97
N LEU A 87 13.07 2.75 16.78
CA LEU A 87 14.23 1.93 16.45
C LEU A 87 13.92 0.44 16.37
N LEU A 88 12.73 -0.03 16.80
CA LEU A 88 12.28 -1.37 16.44
C LEU A 88 12.28 -1.57 14.91
N GLY A 89 11.87 -0.54 14.15
CA GLY A 89 11.94 -0.55 12.70
C GLY A 89 13.36 -0.62 12.17
N TYR A 90 14.32 0.07 12.81
CA TYR A 90 15.74 0.00 12.47
C TYR A 90 16.26 -1.44 12.55
N TYR A 91 16.06 -2.11 13.69
CA TYR A 91 16.54 -3.47 13.88
C TYR A 91 15.81 -4.48 13.00
N ARG A 92 14.48 -4.33 12.83
CA ARG A 92 13.71 -5.19 11.92
C ARG A 92 14.23 -5.10 10.49
N LEU A 93 14.48 -3.89 9.98
CA LEU A 93 15.00 -3.67 8.63
C LEU A 93 16.43 -4.19 8.48
N LEU A 94 17.28 -4.02 9.51
CA LEU A 94 18.65 -4.56 9.53
C LEU A 94 18.65 -6.08 9.38
N LEU A 95 17.73 -6.75 10.08
CA LEU A 95 17.61 -8.20 10.07
C LEU A 95 16.91 -8.74 8.81
N GLY A 96 16.60 -7.89 7.83
CA GLY A 96 15.99 -8.32 6.57
C GLY A 96 14.51 -8.70 6.68
N LEU A 97 13.86 -8.42 7.81
CA LEU A 97 12.51 -8.91 8.08
C LEU A 97 11.47 -7.93 7.56
N SER A 98 10.53 -8.40 6.74
CA SER A 98 9.37 -7.58 6.35
C SER A 98 8.41 -7.39 7.53
N GLN A 99 7.56 -6.34 7.50
CA GLN A 99 6.51 -6.17 8.52
C GLN A 99 5.58 -7.39 8.59
N LYS A 100 5.22 -7.98 7.44
CA LYS A 100 4.38 -9.19 7.41
C LYS A 100 5.09 -10.36 8.08
N GLU A 101 6.36 -10.59 7.75
CA GLU A 101 7.12 -11.67 8.34
C GLU A 101 7.29 -11.50 9.84
N PHE A 102 7.62 -10.30 10.29
CA PHE A 102 7.91 -10.04 11.69
C PHE A 102 6.64 -10.03 12.55
N TYR A 103 5.65 -9.22 12.19
CA TYR A 103 4.49 -8.99 13.05
C TYR A 103 3.44 -10.10 13.01
N TYR A 104 3.39 -10.91 11.94
CA TYR A 104 2.43 -12.01 11.86
C TYR A 104 2.98 -13.32 12.46
N LYS A 105 4.20 -13.30 13.00
CA LYS A 105 4.78 -14.42 13.76
C LYS A 105 4.58 -14.18 15.26
N GLY A 106 4.05 -15.19 15.96
CA GLY A 106 3.99 -15.22 17.43
C GLY A 106 3.41 -13.95 18.07
N PRO A 107 3.95 -13.48 19.21
CA PRO A 107 3.44 -12.31 19.93
C PRO A 107 3.92 -10.97 19.37
N PHE A 108 4.68 -10.94 18.26
CA PHE A 108 5.35 -9.72 17.79
C PHE A 108 4.37 -8.62 17.35
N ASN A 109 3.17 -8.98 16.88
CA ASN A 109 2.13 -8.02 16.48
C ASN A 109 1.82 -6.98 17.57
N ASN A 110 1.92 -7.38 18.84
CA ASN A 110 1.66 -6.49 19.97
C ASN A 110 2.61 -5.28 19.97
N PHE A 111 3.84 -5.45 19.48
CA PHE A 111 4.86 -4.40 19.44
C PHE A 111 4.80 -3.52 18.19
N LYS A 112 3.83 -3.72 17.28
CA LYS A 112 3.74 -2.93 16.04
C LYS A 112 3.66 -1.42 16.30
N LYS A 113 3.02 -1.03 17.40
CA LYS A 113 2.89 0.38 17.81
C LYS A 113 4.22 1.08 18.09
N LEU A 114 5.27 0.35 18.46
CA LEU A 114 6.60 0.92 18.68
C LEU A 114 7.15 1.50 17.36
N GLU A 115 7.00 0.75 16.27
CA GLU A 115 7.45 1.17 14.93
C GLU A 115 6.48 2.17 14.27
N ASP A 116 5.17 1.96 14.43
CA ASP A 116 4.18 2.81 13.74
C ASP A 116 3.97 4.17 14.42
N GLN A 117 4.07 4.22 15.75
CA GLN A 117 3.66 5.36 16.57
C GLN A 117 4.76 5.88 17.51
N GLY A 118 5.86 5.13 17.69
CA GLY A 118 6.92 5.53 18.62
C GLY A 118 6.50 5.39 20.08
N GLU A 119 5.50 4.53 20.36
CA GLU A 119 4.91 4.38 21.68
C GLU A 119 5.14 2.98 22.24
N ILE A 120 5.43 2.90 23.54
CA ILE A 120 5.39 1.65 24.30
C ILE A 120 4.14 1.66 25.19
N PRO A 121 3.09 0.92 24.82
CA PRO A 121 1.91 0.75 25.66
C PRO A 121 2.30 0.25 27.05
N ASN A 122 1.68 0.77 28.11
CA ASN A 122 1.98 0.37 29.49
C ASN A 122 1.94 -1.15 29.71
N GLN A 123 1.01 -1.82 29.03
CA GLN A 123 0.83 -3.27 29.06
C GLN A 123 2.04 -4.05 28.52
N LEU A 124 2.82 -3.44 27.62
CA LEU A 124 3.96 -4.05 26.95
C LEU A 124 5.32 -3.67 27.55
N LYS A 125 5.37 -2.64 28.41
CA LYS A 125 6.61 -2.25 29.12
C LYS A 125 7.32 -3.44 29.79
N PRO A 126 6.62 -4.35 30.51
CA PRO A 126 7.28 -5.51 31.13
C PRO A 126 7.91 -6.48 30.12
N ASN A 127 7.48 -6.45 28.86
CA ASN A 127 7.91 -7.39 27.83
C ASN A 127 9.01 -6.84 26.91
N ILE A 128 9.44 -5.58 27.09
CA ILE A 128 10.49 -4.97 26.26
C ILE A 128 11.81 -5.74 26.39
N THR A 129 12.19 -6.15 27.59
CA THR A 129 13.39 -6.96 27.80
C THR A 129 13.35 -8.27 27.02
N ALA A 130 12.23 -9.00 27.09
CA ALA A 130 12.06 -10.25 26.35
C ALA A 130 12.09 -10.05 24.82
N LEU A 131 11.52 -8.93 24.33
CA LEU A 131 11.61 -8.54 22.92
C LEU A 131 13.08 -8.32 22.51
N CYS A 132 13.82 -7.53 23.28
CA CYS A 132 15.25 -7.26 23.05
C CYS A 132 16.05 -8.55 23.04
N GLU A 133 15.88 -9.45 24.01
CA GLU A 133 16.57 -10.73 24.07
C GLU A 133 16.31 -11.60 22.83
N SER A 134 15.05 -11.64 22.35
CA SER A 134 14.71 -12.35 21.12
C SER A 134 15.42 -11.75 19.91
N LEU A 135 15.38 -10.42 19.75
CA LEU A 135 16.02 -9.74 18.63
C LEU A 135 17.54 -9.80 18.69
N ILE A 136 18.14 -9.79 19.89
CA ILE A 136 19.57 -10.00 20.11
C ILE A 136 19.96 -11.38 19.59
N LYS A 137 19.20 -12.43 19.90
CA LYS A 137 19.47 -13.78 19.37
C LYS A 137 19.40 -13.82 17.84
N THR A 138 18.42 -13.17 17.23
CA THR A 138 18.37 -13.05 15.76
C THR A 138 19.56 -12.27 15.21
N SER A 139 19.98 -11.21 15.89
CA SER A 139 21.13 -10.40 15.52
C SER A 139 22.45 -11.14 15.68
N GLN A 140 22.57 -12.05 16.65
CA GLN A 140 23.72 -12.94 16.79
C GLN A 140 23.87 -13.84 15.55
N LEU A 141 22.78 -14.44 15.08
CA LEU A 141 22.80 -15.27 13.85
C LEU A 141 23.24 -14.44 12.63
N PHE A 142 22.74 -13.21 12.53
CA PHE A 142 23.12 -12.29 11.45
C PHE A 142 24.61 -11.92 11.53
N VAL A 143 25.10 -11.48 12.69
CA VAL A 143 26.52 -11.14 12.91
C VAL A 143 27.43 -12.35 12.69
N GLU A 144 26.99 -13.56 13.03
CA GLU A 144 27.75 -14.79 12.76
C GLU A 144 27.86 -15.09 11.26
N GLY A 145 26.82 -14.80 10.48
CA GLY A 145 26.77 -15.05 9.04
C GLY A 145 27.47 -14.03 8.14
N VAL A 146 28.04 -12.95 8.69
CA VAL A 146 28.76 -11.92 7.92
C VAL A 146 30.25 -11.88 8.27
N ASP A 147 31.10 -11.58 7.28
CA ASP A 147 32.56 -11.59 7.44
C ASP A 147 33.13 -10.22 7.76
N ASP A 148 32.86 -9.21 6.93
CA ASP A 148 33.24 -7.80 7.13
C ASP A 148 32.07 -6.92 6.73
N ILE A 149 31.78 -5.89 7.54
CA ILE A 149 30.62 -5.03 7.32
C ILE A 149 30.91 -3.61 7.83
N SER A 150 30.68 -2.63 6.97
CA SER A 150 30.73 -1.22 7.34
C SER A 150 29.34 -0.69 7.68
N LEU A 151 29.29 0.48 8.31
CA LEU A 151 28.02 1.16 8.58
C LEU A 151 27.26 1.54 7.29
N SER A 152 27.97 1.78 6.17
CA SER A 152 27.34 1.98 4.86
C SER A 152 26.59 0.74 4.40
N ILE A 153 27.24 -0.43 4.51
CA ILE A 153 26.64 -1.71 4.13
C ILE A 153 25.42 -2.01 5.01
N VAL A 154 25.48 -1.74 6.32
CA VAL A 154 24.32 -1.82 7.21
C VAL A 154 23.13 -1.03 6.67
N ASN A 155 23.36 0.23 6.29
CA ASN A 155 22.31 1.08 5.72
C ASN A 155 21.81 0.57 4.36
N GLU A 156 22.71 0.08 3.49
CA GLU A 156 22.35 -0.51 2.19
C GLU A 156 21.45 -1.75 2.35
N LEU A 157 21.76 -2.63 3.30
CA LEU A 157 20.94 -3.81 3.61
C LEU A 157 19.55 -3.41 4.10
N GLN A 158 19.45 -2.37 4.94
CA GLN A 158 18.16 -1.83 5.35
C GLN A 158 17.35 -1.28 4.17
N ILE A 159 18.02 -0.57 3.23
CA ILE A 159 17.39 -0.05 2.02
C ILE A 159 16.89 -1.18 1.11
N LEU A 160 17.64 -2.29 0.99
CA LEU A 160 17.20 -3.46 0.23
C LEU A 160 15.91 -4.06 0.79
N THR A 161 15.76 -4.13 2.11
CA THR A 161 14.53 -4.57 2.78
C THR A 161 13.38 -3.58 2.59
N LEU A 162 13.71 -2.28 2.55
CA LEU A 162 12.74 -1.19 2.44
C LEU A 162 12.20 -0.99 1.01
N GLY A 163 13.00 -1.28 -0.02
CA GLY A 163 12.64 -1.10 -1.42
C GLY A 163 11.30 -1.76 -1.81
N PRO A 164 11.09 -3.05 -1.52
CA PRO A 164 9.81 -3.74 -1.75
C PRO A 164 8.65 -3.10 -0.99
N LEU A 165 8.86 -2.60 0.23
CA LEU A 165 7.82 -1.93 1.01
C LEU A 165 7.40 -0.62 0.33
N LEU A 166 8.35 0.22 -0.08
CA LEU A 166 8.08 1.48 -0.77
C LEU A 166 7.34 1.24 -2.09
N ARG A 167 7.81 0.28 -2.90
CA ARG A 167 7.16 -0.16 -4.14
C ARG A 167 5.74 -0.66 -3.91
N GLY A 168 5.54 -1.54 -2.94
CA GLY A 168 4.21 -2.05 -2.59
C GLY A 168 3.27 -0.96 -2.12
N SER A 169 3.75 -0.04 -1.27
CA SER A 169 2.96 1.09 -0.76
C SER A 169 2.51 2.04 -1.87
N GLU A 170 3.37 2.28 -2.87
CA GLU A 170 3.05 3.14 -3.99
C GLU A 170 2.05 2.49 -4.94
N ASN A 171 2.18 1.19 -5.22
CA ASN A 171 1.20 0.46 -6.02
C ASN A 171 -0.19 0.49 -5.37
N THR A 172 -0.24 0.32 -4.04
CA THR A 172 -1.49 0.48 -3.27
C THR A 172 -2.04 1.90 -3.36
N ARG A 173 -1.17 2.92 -3.25
CA ARG A 173 -1.59 4.33 -3.38
C ARG A 173 -2.19 4.62 -4.75
N ILE A 174 -1.54 4.17 -5.83
CA ILE A 174 -2.04 4.31 -7.20
C ILE A 174 -3.42 3.67 -7.35
N GLY A 175 -3.61 2.47 -6.78
CA GLY A 175 -4.93 1.82 -6.74
C GLY A 175 -5.98 2.62 -5.97
N GLN A 176 -5.62 3.16 -4.80
CA GLN A 176 -6.54 3.99 -4.00
C GLN A 176 -6.91 5.31 -4.68
N ASP A 177 -5.95 5.95 -5.35
CA ASP A 177 -6.19 7.21 -6.07
C ASP A 177 -7.12 6.95 -7.26
N ALA A 178 -6.91 5.87 -8.00
CA ALA A 178 -7.84 5.43 -9.05
C ALA A 178 -9.27 5.20 -8.53
N ILE A 179 -9.44 4.58 -7.37
CA ILE A 179 -10.76 4.41 -6.75
C ILE A 179 -11.37 5.78 -6.41
N LYS A 180 -10.60 6.69 -5.82
CA LYS A 180 -11.07 8.05 -5.48
C LYS A 180 -11.48 8.84 -6.72
N ASP A 181 -10.73 8.74 -7.82
CA ASP A 181 -11.03 9.41 -9.08
C ASP A 181 -12.40 8.98 -9.63
N ILE A 182 -12.71 7.68 -9.56
CA ILE A 182 -14.00 7.13 -10.00
C ILE A 182 -15.13 7.45 -9.02
N VAL A 183 -14.88 7.39 -7.70
CA VAL A 183 -15.87 7.81 -6.69
C VAL A 183 -16.26 9.27 -6.89
N SER A 184 -15.27 10.16 -7.11
CA SER A 184 -15.49 11.57 -7.37
C SER A 184 -16.27 11.80 -8.67
N LEU A 185 -15.93 11.05 -9.73
CA LEU A 185 -16.67 11.08 -11.00
C LEU A 185 -18.14 10.68 -10.82
N ILE A 186 -18.41 9.54 -10.17
CA ILE A 186 -19.77 9.04 -9.93
C ILE A 186 -20.55 10.05 -9.08
N ARG A 187 -19.96 10.57 -8.00
CA ARG A 187 -20.56 11.63 -7.17
C ARG A 187 -20.96 12.84 -8.01
N GLY A 188 -20.05 13.33 -8.85
CA GLY A 188 -20.34 14.48 -9.71
C GLY A 188 -21.41 14.21 -10.77
N ILE A 189 -21.64 12.96 -11.18
CA ILE A 189 -22.73 12.58 -12.09
C ILE A 189 -24.07 12.57 -11.36
N VAL A 190 -24.11 12.04 -10.13
CA VAL A 190 -25.35 11.81 -9.39
C VAL A 190 -25.71 12.94 -8.43
N ASP A 191 -24.85 13.95 -8.28
CA ASP A 191 -25.01 15.09 -7.36
C ASP A 191 -26.44 15.69 -7.35
N PRO A 192 -27.10 15.94 -8.49
CA PRO A 192 -28.46 16.49 -8.50
C PRO A 192 -29.54 15.59 -7.88
N TYR A 193 -29.23 14.31 -7.71
CA TYR A 193 -30.15 13.26 -7.26
C TYR A 193 -29.88 12.77 -5.83
N ILE A 194 -28.79 13.24 -5.19
CA ILE A 194 -28.39 12.80 -3.85
C ILE A 194 -29.44 13.20 -2.81
N LYS A 195 -29.90 12.21 -2.03
CA LYS A 195 -30.73 12.41 -0.83
C LYS A 195 -29.90 12.31 0.44
N GLU A 196 -28.98 11.34 0.46
CA GLU A 196 -28.13 11.08 1.62
C GLU A 196 -26.76 10.57 1.15
N THR A 197 -25.71 10.94 1.87
CA THR A 197 -24.38 10.37 1.69
C THR A 197 -23.81 9.99 3.05
N THR A 198 -23.33 8.75 3.15
CA THR A 198 -22.48 8.29 4.24
C THR A 198 -21.04 8.12 3.74
N GLY A 199 -20.10 7.76 4.61
CA GLY A 199 -18.70 7.60 4.21
C GLY A 199 -18.48 6.66 3.01
N ARG A 200 -19.31 5.62 2.85
CA ARG A 200 -19.18 4.60 1.78
C ARG A 200 -20.43 4.37 0.94
N THR A 201 -21.52 5.10 1.19
CA THR A 201 -22.78 4.90 0.48
C THR A 201 -23.35 6.22 0.03
N ILE A 202 -23.88 6.27 -1.19
CA ILE A 202 -24.70 7.38 -1.70
C ILE A 202 -26.09 6.82 -1.94
N ILE A 203 -27.09 7.50 -1.41
CA ILE A 203 -28.50 7.21 -1.65
C ILE A 203 -29.05 8.31 -2.53
N ILE A 204 -29.58 7.92 -3.68
CA ILE A 204 -30.25 8.81 -4.61
C ILE A 204 -31.71 8.40 -4.80
N GLU A 205 -32.51 9.32 -5.30
CA GLU A 205 -33.85 9.05 -5.82
C GLU A 205 -33.83 9.28 -7.32
N ASN A 206 -34.25 8.30 -8.10
CA ASN A 206 -34.24 8.41 -9.55
C ASN A 206 -35.46 9.16 -10.10
N ASP A 207 -35.50 9.41 -11.41
CA ASP A 207 -36.61 10.15 -12.07
C ASP A 207 -37.98 9.45 -11.89
N SER A 208 -37.99 8.17 -11.55
CA SER A 208 -39.21 7.39 -11.26
C SER A 208 -39.61 7.41 -9.77
N GLY A 209 -38.91 8.18 -8.93
CA GLY A 209 -39.16 8.25 -7.48
C GLY A 209 -38.67 7.01 -6.71
N ARG A 210 -37.82 6.16 -7.29
CA ARG A 210 -37.28 4.97 -6.62
C ARG A 210 -35.92 5.25 -6.02
N THR A 211 -35.66 4.65 -4.86
CA THR A 211 -34.37 4.76 -4.18
C THR A 211 -33.33 3.89 -4.89
N VAL A 212 -32.18 4.49 -5.21
CA VAL A 212 -31.00 3.78 -5.73
C VAL A 212 -29.85 3.95 -4.74
N LEU A 213 -29.21 2.82 -4.40
CA LEU A 213 -28.05 2.75 -3.52
C LEU A 213 -26.78 2.53 -4.34
N ILE A 214 -25.78 3.38 -4.11
CA ILE A 214 -24.43 3.27 -4.65
C ILE A 214 -23.50 3.00 -3.47
N GLU A 215 -22.85 1.84 -3.45
CA GLU A 215 -21.98 1.39 -2.36
C GLU A 215 -20.53 1.25 -2.84
N PHE A 216 -19.59 1.84 -2.11
CA PHE A 216 -18.16 1.72 -2.33
C PHE A 216 -17.55 0.71 -1.34
N LEU A 217 -17.16 -0.45 -1.85
CA LEU A 217 -16.80 -1.63 -1.06
C LEU A 217 -15.40 -2.13 -1.43
N SER A 218 -14.99 -3.27 -0.89
CA SER A 218 -13.69 -3.89 -1.18
C SER A 218 -13.74 -5.00 -2.25
N ASP A 219 -14.93 -5.48 -2.64
CA ASP A 219 -15.10 -6.55 -3.66
C ASP A 219 -16.60 -6.73 -4.01
N PRO A 220 -17.10 -6.31 -5.18
CA PRO A 220 -16.51 -5.36 -6.12
C PRO A 220 -16.34 -3.96 -5.51
N ASP A 221 -15.48 -3.14 -6.12
CA ASP A 221 -15.18 -1.77 -5.67
C ASP A 221 -16.43 -0.87 -5.62
N VAL A 222 -17.33 -1.01 -6.60
CA VAL A 222 -18.61 -0.29 -6.64
C VAL A 222 -19.77 -1.23 -6.91
N ARG A 223 -20.86 -1.07 -6.16
CA ARG A 223 -22.14 -1.73 -6.43
C ARG A 223 -23.25 -0.70 -6.54
N ILE A 224 -24.14 -0.89 -7.49
CA ILE A 224 -25.35 -0.09 -7.60
C ILE A 224 -26.56 -1.01 -7.57
N THR A 225 -27.50 -0.71 -6.68
CA THR A 225 -28.75 -1.46 -6.52
C THR A 225 -29.93 -0.51 -6.47
N GLU A 226 -31.07 -0.95 -7.00
CA GLU A 226 -32.34 -0.22 -6.95
C GLU A 226 -33.28 -0.88 -5.95
N LYS A 227 -33.89 -0.10 -5.06
CA LYS A 227 -34.89 -0.59 -4.13
C LYS A 227 -36.25 -0.68 -4.82
N LEU A 228 -36.75 -1.89 -4.99
CA LEU A 228 -38.13 -2.16 -5.37
C LEU A 228 -38.98 -2.43 -4.13
N GLN A 229 -40.30 -2.50 -4.29
CA GLN A 229 -41.22 -2.76 -3.18
C GLN A 229 -40.96 -4.11 -2.49
N THR A 230 -40.51 -5.11 -3.24
CA THR A 230 -40.38 -6.50 -2.76
C THR A 230 -38.94 -6.95 -2.53
N HIS A 231 -37.96 -6.32 -3.17
CA HIS A 231 -36.56 -6.71 -3.10
C HIS A 231 -35.62 -5.60 -3.56
N MET A 232 -34.33 -5.76 -3.29
CA MET A 232 -33.28 -4.96 -3.91
C MET A 232 -32.93 -5.57 -5.26
N ARG A 233 -33.02 -4.80 -6.34
CA ARG A 233 -32.61 -5.20 -7.68
C ARG A 233 -31.15 -4.80 -7.90
N PRO A 234 -30.21 -5.74 -8.04
CA PRO A 234 -28.84 -5.42 -8.41
C PRO A 234 -28.78 -4.88 -9.84
N LEU A 235 -28.07 -3.78 -10.07
CA LEU A 235 -27.96 -3.15 -11.39
C LEU A 235 -26.59 -3.41 -11.99
N VAL A 236 -25.55 -2.81 -11.42
CA VAL A 236 -24.18 -2.88 -11.94
C VAL A 236 -23.15 -3.13 -10.85
N SER A 237 -22.17 -3.95 -11.19
CA SER A 237 -20.95 -4.21 -10.42
C SER A 237 -19.77 -3.63 -11.17
N MET A 238 -18.95 -2.80 -10.52
CA MET A 238 -17.76 -2.21 -11.12
C MET A 238 -16.50 -2.61 -10.36
N GLU A 239 -15.46 -2.95 -11.11
CA GLU A 239 -14.12 -3.22 -10.59
C GLU A 239 -13.13 -2.19 -11.15
N ILE A 240 -12.27 -1.65 -10.29
CA ILE A 240 -11.34 -0.57 -10.63
C ILE A 240 -9.90 -1.08 -10.46
N LYS A 241 -9.14 -1.14 -11.56
CA LYS A 241 -7.74 -1.56 -11.59
C LYS A 241 -6.84 -0.39 -12.01
N GLY A 242 -6.40 0.37 -11.02
CA GLY A 242 -5.67 1.64 -11.23
C GLY A 242 -4.21 1.56 -11.67
N GLY A 243 -3.59 0.38 -11.65
CA GLY A 243 -2.16 0.28 -11.97
C GLY A 243 -1.86 0.55 -13.45
N THR A 244 -0.66 1.04 -13.71
CA THR A 244 -0.25 1.60 -15.01
C THR A 244 0.66 0.68 -15.83
N ASP A 245 1.13 -0.42 -15.25
CA ASP A 245 1.93 -1.46 -15.89
C ASP A 245 1.08 -2.35 -16.80
N ALA A 246 1.22 -2.14 -18.11
CA ALA A 246 0.54 -2.95 -19.13
C ALA A 246 0.94 -4.43 -19.08
N SER A 247 2.17 -4.76 -18.66
CA SER A 247 2.67 -6.15 -18.58
C SER A 247 1.90 -7.03 -17.59
N ASN A 248 1.18 -6.43 -16.65
CA ASN A 248 0.44 -7.13 -15.59
C ASN A 248 -1.07 -7.10 -15.81
N ILE A 249 -1.51 -6.70 -17.00
CA ILE A 249 -2.93 -6.54 -17.32
C ILE A 249 -3.69 -7.87 -17.21
N HIS A 250 -3.06 -8.98 -17.62
CA HIS A 250 -3.66 -10.31 -17.58
C HIS A 250 -4.10 -10.72 -16.17
N ASN A 251 -3.24 -10.47 -15.19
CA ASN A 251 -3.56 -10.79 -13.81
C ASN A 251 -4.72 -9.91 -13.28
N ARG A 252 -4.72 -8.62 -13.61
CA ARG A 252 -5.76 -7.66 -13.20
C ARG A 252 -7.13 -7.98 -13.78
N LEU A 253 -7.17 -8.37 -15.05
CA LEU A 253 -8.41 -8.80 -15.70
C LEU A 253 -8.93 -10.10 -15.09
N GLY A 254 -8.05 -11.06 -14.80
CA GLY A 254 -8.43 -12.29 -14.10
C GLY A 254 -8.96 -12.05 -12.67
N GLU A 255 -8.42 -11.06 -11.95
CA GLU A 255 -8.96 -10.64 -10.65
C GLU A 255 -10.36 -10.00 -10.78
N ALA A 256 -10.55 -9.11 -11.76
CA ALA A 256 -11.84 -8.48 -12.04
C ALA A 256 -12.90 -9.53 -12.40
N GLU A 257 -12.55 -10.49 -13.24
CA GLU A 257 -13.43 -11.59 -13.62
C GLU A 257 -13.91 -12.39 -12.41
N LYS A 258 -13.01 -12.70 -11.46
CA LYS A 258 -13.39 -13.40 -10.22
C LYS A 258 -14.40 -12.59 -9.39
N SER A 259 -14.21 -11.27 -9.29
CA SER A 259 -15.16 -10.40 -8.59
C SER A 259 -16.52 -10.39 -9.29
N HIS A 260 -16.51 -10.21 -10.61
CA HIS A 260 -17.74 -10.18 -11.43
C HIS A 260 -18.50 -11.50 -11.38
N GLN A 261 -17.83 -12.66 -11.40
CA GLN A 261 -18.50 -13.96 -11.23
C GLN A 261 -19.20 -14.08 -9.87
N LYS A 262 -18.59 -13.60 -8.79
CA LYS A 262 -19.25 -13.54 -7.47
C LYS A 262 -20.45 -12.59 -7.50
N ALA A 263 -20.32 -11.43 -8.13
CA ALA A 263 -21.41 -10.46 -8.26
C ALA A 263 -22.56 -11.02 -9.12
N LYS A 264 -22.25 -11.77 -10.19
CA LYS A 264 -23.24 -12.47 -11.02
C LYS A 264 -24.07 -13.45 -10.20
N ASN A 265 -23.44 -14.21 -9.31
CA ASN A 265 -24.14 -15.11 -8.38
C ASN A 265 -25.05 -14.37 -7.38
N ARG A 266 -24.85 -13.06 -7.19
CA ARG A 266 -25.71 -12.18 -6.38
C ARG A 266 -26.80 -11.48 -7.18
N GLY A 267 -26.94 -11.78 -8.48
CA GLY A 267 -28.00 -11.25 -9.34
C GLY A 267 -27.67 -9.95 -10.09
N PHE A 268 -26.42 -9.49 -10.06
CA PHE A 268 -25.98 -8.40 -10.95
C PHE A 268 -26.00 -8.87 -12.41
N PHE A 269 -26.32 -7.94 -13.33
CA PHE A 269 -26.40 -8.23 -14.76
C PHE A 269 -25.49 -7.33 -15.62
N GLU A 270 -25.07 -6.18 -15.10
CA GLU A 270 -24.03 -5.36 -15.71
C GLU A 270 -22.70 -5.43 -14.93
N PHE A 271 -21.60 -5.55 -15.67
CA PHE A 271 -20.26 -5.75 -15.12
C PHE A 271 -19.25 -4.86 -15.80
N TRP A 272 -18.67 -3.90 -15.08
CA TRP A 272 -17.74 -2.93 -15.66
C TRP A 272 -16.36 -3.12 -15.07
N THR A 273 -15.33 -3.07 -15.92
CA THR A 273 -13.93 -3.02 -15.49
C THR A 273 -13.33 -1.71 -15.93
N ILE A 274 -12.84 -0.94 -14.98
CA ILE A 274 -12.26 0.38 -15.20
C ILE A 274 -10.75 0.28 -14.95
N ILE A 275 -9.93 0.65 -15.92
CA ILE A 275 -8.48 0.40 -15.92
C ILE A 275 -7.68 1.62 -16.37
N ARG A 276 -6.38 1.69 -16.04
CA ARG A 276 -5.50 2.81 -16.43
C ARG A 276 -4.47 2.44 -17.52
N VAL A 277 -4.80 1.48 -18.37
CA VAL A 277 -3.95 1.08 -19.50
C VAL A 277 -4.80 0.83 -20.74
N ASP A 278 -4.20 1.00 -21.91
CA ASP A 278 -4.83 0.62 -23.17
C ASP A 278 -4.95 -0.90 -23.30
N LEU A 279 -6.10 -1.34 -23.82
CA LEU A 279 -6.41 -2.76 -24.04
C LEU A 279 -6.55 -3.09 -25.51
N ASP A 280 -6.10 -4.28 -25.86
CA ASP A 280 -6.76 -5.05 -26.92
C ASP A 280 -8.07 -5.61 -26.35
N TYR A 281 -9.19 -5.09 -26.84
CA TYR A 281 -10.53 -5.50 -26.40
C TYR A 281 -10.79 -6.99 -26.61
N ASN A 282 -10.28 -7.58 -27.71
CA ASN A 282 -10.50 -9.00 -27.99
C ASN A 282 -9.76 -9.88 -26.99
N GLN A 283 -8.55 -9.50 -26.62
CA GLN A 283 -7.78 -10.20 -25.60
C GLN A 283 -8.42 -10.01 -24.21
N ALA A 284 -8.80 -8.78 -23.87
CA ALA A 284 -9.41 -8.49 -22.59
C ALA A 284 -10.71 -9.27 -22.38
N LYS A 285 -11.52 -9.42 -23.43
CA LYS A 285 -12.77 -10.19 -23.39
C LYS A 285 -12.57 -11.69 -23.23
N LYS A 286 -11.42 -12.24 -23.67
CA LYS A 286 -11.07 -13.65 -23.40
C LYS A 286 -10.73 -13.88 -21.93
N GLU A 287 -10.11 -12.89 -21.29
CA GLU A 287 -9.62 -12.99 -19.90
C GLU A 287 -10.67 -12.60 -18.86
N SER A 288 -11.52 -11.62 -19.19
CA SER A 288 -12.71 -11.30 -18.41
C SER A 288 -13.97 -11.35 -19.28
N PRO A 289 -14.48 -12.56 -19.58
CA PRO A 289 -15.68 -12.73 -20.40
C PRO A 289 -16.93 -12.16 -19.75
N THR A 290 -16.99 -12.06 -18.41
CA THR A 290 -18.16 -11.53 -17.69
C THR A 290 -18.29 -10.02 -17.83
N THR A 291 -17.19 -9.29 -18.03
CA THR A 291 -17.21 -7.82 -18.20
C THR A 291 -18.05 -7.39 -19.41
N SER A 292 -19.11 -6.61 -19.18
CA SER A 292 -19.92 -5.95 -20.21
C SER A 292 -19.14 -4.81 -20.88
N HIS A 293 -18.47 -3.99 -20.06
CA HIS A 293 -17.82 -2.77 -20.51
C HIS A 293 -16.45 -2.58 -19.88
N PHE A 294 -15.46 -2.29 -20.72
CA PHE A 294 -14.15 -1.81 -20.30
C PHE A 294 -14.11 -0.29 -20.43
N PHE A 295 -13.58 0.39 -19.41
CA PHE A 295 -13.39 1.83 -19.42
C PHE A 295 -11.96 2.22 -19.05
N HIS A 296 -11.41 3.24 -19.70
CA HIS A 296 -10.12 3.83 -19.33
C HIS A 296 -10.29 4.98 -18.33
N ILE A 297 -9.68 4.86 -17.14
CA ILE A 297 -9.84 5.79 -16.02
C ILE A 297 -9.59 7.24 -16.45
N ASP A 298 -8.46 7.50 -17.11
CA ASP A 298 -8.08 8.87 -17.45
C ASP A 298 -9.00 9.51 -18.50
N ARG A 299 -9.56 8.71 -19.41
CA ARG A 299 -10.53 9.19 -20.43
C ARG A 299 -11.89 9.49 -19.82
N LEU A 300 -12.27 8.80 -18.74
CA LEU A 300 -13.50 9.10 -18.02
C LEU A 300 -13.48 10.48 -17.35
N GLN A 301 -12.30 10.96 -16.94
CA GLN A 301 -12.11 12.27 -16.33
C GLN A 301 -12.26 13.43 -17.34
N ASP A 302 -11.97 13.19 -18.62
CA ASP A 302 -12.25 14.15 -19.69
C ASP A 302 -13.73 14.09 -20.10
N LYS A 303 -14.51 15.09 -19.66
CA LYS A 303 -15.96 15.20 -19.96
C LYS A 303 -16.28 15.23 -21.45
N ILE A 304 -15.34 15.62 -22.30
CA ILE A 304 -15.56 15.74 -23.75
C ILE A 304 -15.33 14.40 -24.45
N SER A 305 -14.58 13.50 -23.82
CA SER A 305 -14.25 12.19 -24.41
C SER A 305 -15.51 11.37 -24.70
N SER A 306 -15.47 10.61 -25.78
CA SER A 306 -16.57 9.70 -26.15
C SER A 306 -16.81 8.64 -25.07
N GLU A 307 -15.75 8.24 -24.37
CA GLU A 307 -15.80 7.24 -23.31
C GLU A 307 -16.47 7.78 -22.04
N SER A 308 -16.20 9.03 -21.65
CA SER A 308 -16.89 9.70 -20.53
C SER A 308 -18.38 9.89 -20.82
N LYS A 309 -18.74 10.28 -22.05
CA LYS A 309 -20.14 10.39 -22.48
C LYS A 309 -20.85 9.04 -22.41
N LYS A 310 -20.26 7.99 -22.99
CA LYS A 310 -20.81 6.63 -22.93
C LYS A 310 -20.98 6.13 -21.50
N PHE A 311 -20.00 6.38 -20.62
CA PHE A 311 -20.08 6.01 -19.21
C PHE A 311 -21.27 6.71 -18.52
N ARG A 312 -21.45 8.02 -18.74
CA ARG A 312 -22.56 8.80 -18.19
C ARG A 312 -23.91 8.29 -18.69
N GLU A 313 -24.05 8.10 -20.00
CA GLU A 313 -25.29 7.58 -20.62
C GLU A 313 -25.68 6.21 -20.06
N LEU A 314 -24.72 5.27 -19.98
CA LEU A 314 -24.97 3.94 -19.43
C LEU A 314 -25.32 4.00 -17.95
N LEU A 315 -24.59 4.80 -17.18
CA LEU A 315 -24.82 4.94 -15.74
C LEU A 315 -26.20 5.57 -15.46
N GLY A 316 -26.54 6.62 -16.20
CA GLY A 316 -27.84 7.30 -16.15
C GLY A 316 -28.98 6.36 -16.51
N SER A 317 -28.84 5.63 -17.62
CA SER A 317 -29.83 4.65 -18.07
C SER A 317 -30.07 3.54 -17.04
N LEU A 318 -29.02 3.04 -16.38
CA LEU A 318 -29.16 1.97 -15.39
C LEU A 318 -29.84 2.45 -14.12
N MET A 319 -29.54 3.66 -13.67
CA MET A 319 -30.11 4.22 -12.44
C MET A 319 -31.46 4.91 -12.67
N GLY A 320 -31.84 5.18 -13.92
CA GLY A 320 -33.06 5.92 -14.27
C GLY A 320 -32.95 7.41 -13.99
N ILE A 321 -31.79 8.02 -14.27
CA ILE A 321 -31.54 9.46 -14.10
C ILE A 321 -31.11 10.10 -15.43
N ARG A 322 -31.31 11.42 -15.55
CA ARG A 322 -30.81 12.22 -16.68
C ARG A 322 -29.37 12.63 -16.40
N THR A 323 -28.48 12.42 -17.37
CA THR A 323 -27.03 12.65 -17.25
C THR A 323 -26.46 13.51 -18.34
#